data_AF-A0AAU3KZZ7-F1
#
_entry.id   AF-A0AAU3KZZ7-F1
#
_cell.length_a   1.000
_cell.length_b   1.000
_cell.length_c   1.000
_cell.angle_alpha   90.00
_cell.angle_beta   90.00
_cell.angle_gamma   90.00
#
_symmetry.space_group_name_H-M   'P 1'
#
loop_
_entity.id
_entity.type
_entity.pdbx_description
1 polymer ?
#
loop_
_entity_poly.entity_id
_entity_poly.type
_entity_poly.pdbx_seq_one_letter_code
_entity_poly.pdbx_strand_id
1 'polypeptide(L)'
;MGDMLRADVEALRAMAAAVRMEAETIAGIDPVGVIAKVGRAMPNSAIGAAAAGVGEPLRSALGGMAARLVELVEVSEHGARSYAESDAAFTGQLDSYLQGRP
;
A
#
# COMPACT_ATOMS: atom_id res chain seq x y z
N MET A 1 -19.40 11.71 -18.74
CA MET A 1 -19.32 10.78 -17.58
C MET A 1 -18.05 9.94 -17.64
N GLY A 2 -17.64 9.41 -18.80
CA GLY A 2 -16.39 8.63 -18.96
C GLY A 2 -15.09 9.36 -18.61
N ASP A 3 -14.97 10.68 -18.82
CA ASP A 3 -13.73 11.40 -18.49
C ASP A 3 -13.48 11.53 -16.97
N MET A 4 -14.55 11.65 -16.19
CA MET A 4 -14.46 11.71 -14.72
C MET A 4 -14.08 10.34 -14.14
N LEU A 5 -14.71 9.28 -14.62
CA LEU A 5 -14.36 7.90 -14.26
C LEU A 5 -12.91 7.55 -14.64
N ARG A 6 -12.44 8.01 -15.80
CA ARG A 6 -11.06 7.81 -16.23
C ARG A 6 -10.08 8.53 -15.32
N ALA A 7 -10.36 9.79 -14.98
CA ALA A 7 -9.54 10.56 -14.04
C ALA A 7 -9.49 9.90 -12.65
N ASP A 8 -10.61 9.39 -12.16
CA ASP A 8 -10.69 8.67 -10.88
C ASP A 8 -9.88 7.36 -10.90
N VAL A 9 -9.95 6.59 -11.99
CA VAL A 9 -9.14 5.36 -12.18
C VAL A 9 -7.64 5.67 -12.22
N GLU A 10 -7.24 6.76 -12.90
CA GLU A 10 -5.85 7.22 -12.93
C GLU A 10 -5.37 7.67 -11.55
N ALA A 11 -6.21 8.41 -10.81
CA ALA A 11 -5.92 8.83 -9.44
C ALA A 11 -5.76 7.63 -8.50
N LEU A 12 -6.63 6.62 -8.59
CA LEU A 12 -6.53 5.39 -7.81
C LEU A 12 -5.23 4.62 -8.09
N ARG A 13 -4.81 4.55 -9.36
CA ARG A 13 -3.55 3.92 -9.75
C ARG A 13 -2.33 4.69 -9.24
N ALA A 14 -2.35 6.02 -9.35
CA ALA A 14 -1.28 6.87 -8.83
C ALA A 14 -1.16 6.77 -7.30
N MET A 15 -2.30 6.78 -6.60
CA MET A 15 -2.35 6.57 -5.15
C MET A 15 -1.80 5.19 -4.78
N ALA A 16 -2.24 4.13 -5.44
CA ALA A 16 -1.75 2.76 -5.22
C ALA A 16 -0.23 2.66 -5.39
N ALA A 17 0.32 3.26 -6.45
CA ALA A 17 1.77 3.28 -6.68
C ALA A 17 2.53 4.03 -5.55
N ALA A 18 2.03 5.21 -5.14
CA ALA A 18 2.64 5.98 -4.07
C ALA A 18 2.59 5.24 -2.72
N VAL A 19 1.45 4.65 -2.38
CA VAL A 19 1.26 3.90 -1.12
C VAL A 19 2.12 2.62 -1.10
N ARG A 20 2.32 1.95 -2.24
CA ARG A 20 3.21 0.80 -2.34
C ARG A 20 4.65 1.16 -2.02
N MET A 21 5.17 2.27 -2.55
CA MET A 21 6.52 2.75 -2.24
C MET A 21 6.67 3.07 -0.74
N GLU A 22 5.64 3.64 -0.11
CA GLU A 22 5.65 3.92 1.32
C GLU A 22 5.65 2.62 2.15
N ALA A 23 4.87 1.63 1.75
CA ALA A 23 4.84 0.32 2.39
C ALA A 23 6.21 -0.38 2.33
N GLU A 24 6.87 -0.34 1.16
CA GLU A 24 8.22 -0.87 0.97
C GLU A 24 9.25 -0.13 1.83
N THR A 25 9.14 1.21 1.91
CA THR A 25 10.01 2.04 2.75
C THR A 25 9.87 1.67 4.23
N ILE A 26 8.64 1.53 4.73
CA ILE A 26 8.35 1.13 6.11
C ILE A 26 8.85 -0.29 6.39
N ALA A 27 8.63 -1.23 5.47
CA ALA A 27 9.09 -2.61 5.60
C ALA A 27 10.62 -2.73 5.61
N GLY A 28 11.33 -1.80 4.98
CA GLY A 28 12.79 -1.74 4.96
C GLY A 28 13.43 -1.17 6.24
N ILE A 29 12.64 -0.62 7.16
CA ILE A 29 13.16 -0.11 8.43
C ILE A 29 13.57 -1.29 9.32
N ASP A 30 14.85 -1.35 9.70
CA ASP A 30 15.38 -2.31 10.68
C ASP A 30 15.57 -1.64 12.05
N PRO A 31 14.52 -1.57 12.90
CA PRO A 31 14.66 -1.02 14.24
C PRO A 31 15.51 -1.94 15.13
N VAL A 32 15.57 -3.24 14.85
CA VAL A 32 16.33 -4.21 15.65
C VAL A 32 17.81 -3.92 15.55
N GLY A 33 18.34 -3.74 14.33
CA GLY A 33 19.74 -3.41 14.10
C GLY A 33 20.15 -2.09 14.75
N VAL A 34 19.34 -1.04 14.61
CA VAL A 34 19.60 0.29 15.20
C VAL A 34 19.62 0.22 16.73
N ILE A 35 18.64 -0.44 17.33
CA ILE A 35 18.49 -0.51 18.78
C ILE A 35 19.54 -1.46 19.40
N ALA A 36 19.86 -2.56 18.72
CA ALA A 36 20.93 -3.48 19.13
C ALA A 36 22.29 -2.77 19.17
N LYS A 37 22.56 -1.82 18.27
CA LYS A 37 23.79 -1.01 18.29
C LYS A 37 23.91 -0.19 19.57
N VAL A 38 22.81 0.42 20.03
CA VAL A 38 22.77 1.16 21.29
C VAL A 38 22.99 0.23 22.48
N GLY A 39 22.32 -0.93 22.49
CA GLY A 39 22.50 -1.94 23.53
C GLY A 39 23.95 -2.43 23.66
N ARG A 40 24.62 -2.66 22.52
CA ARG A 40 26.05 -3.07 22.49
C ARG A 40 27.00 -1.97 22.94
N ALA A 41 26.66 -0.70 22.73
CA ALA A 41 27.47 0.43 23.20
C ALA A 41 27.39 0.63 24.72
N MET A 42 26.36 0.09 25.37
CA MET A 42 26.11 0.24 26.80
C MET A 42 25.90 -1.11 27.51
N PRO A 43 26.90 -2.03 27.47
CA PRO A 43 26.80 -3.30 28.17
C PRO A 43 26.70 -3.03 29.67
N ASN A 44 25.72 -3.64 30.33
CA ASN A 44 25.39 -3.48 31.77
C ASN A 44 24.61 -2.21 32.15
N SER A 45 24.13 -1.41 31.19
CA SER A 45 23.19 -0.32 31.46
C SER A 45 21.74 -0.81 31.47
N ALA A 46 20.92 -0.29 32.39
CA ALA A 46 19.47 -0.48 32.37
C ALA A 46 18.84 -0.03 31.03
N ILE A 47 19.42 0.98 30.38
CA ILE A 47 19.00 1.47 29.06
C ILE A 47 19.32 0.43 27.99
N GLY A 48 20.49 -0.22 28.05
CA GLY A 48 20.87 -1.28 27.11
C GLY A 48 19.97 -2.52 27.24
N ALA A 49 19.58 -2.88 28.45
CA ALA A 49 18.63 -3.96 28.72
C ALA A 49 17.21 -3.62 28.21
N ALA A 50 16.74 -2.39 28.45
CA ALA A 50 15.45 -1.92 27.94
C ALA A 50 15.43 -1.87 26.40
N ALA A 51 16.52 -1.41 25.79
CA ALA A 51 16.70 -1.38 24.34
C ALA A 51 16.53 -2.78 23.72
N ALA A 52 17.12 -3.82 24.33
CA ALA A 52 17.01 -5.19 23.81
C ALA A 52 15.55 -5.70 23.73
N GLY A 53 14.65 -5.20 24.59
CA GLY A 53 13.24 -5.63 24.64
C GLY A 53 12.32 -4.94 23.63
N VAL A 54 12.72 -3.81 23.03
CA VAL A 54 11.82 -2.98 22.21
C VAL A 54 11.99 -3.17 20.70
N GLY A 55 13.12 -3.74 20.24
CA GLY A 55 13.40 -3.90 18.82
C GLY A 55 12.40 -4.80 18.08
N GLU A 56 12.10 -5.97 18.63
CA GLU A 56 11.17 -6.93 18.01
C GLU A 56 9.72 -6.43 17.97
N PRO A 57 9.16 -5.86 19.07
CA PRO A 57 7.84 -5.23 19.02
C PRO A 57 7.73 -4.12 17.96
N LEU A 58 8.76 -3.28 17.82
CA LEU A 58 8.78 -2.21 16.81
C LEU A 58 8.83 -2.78 15.40
N ARG A 59 9.66 -3.80 15.15
CA ARG A 59 9.70 -4.48 13.85
C ARG A 59 8.35 -5.07 13.47
N SER A 60 7.69 -5.72 14.42
CA SER A 60 6.34 -6.27 14.23
C SER A 60 5.31 -5.19 13.91
N ALA A 61 5.33 -4.06 14.64
CA ALA A 61 4.42 -2.94 14.39
C ALA A 61 4.63 -2.33 12.99
N LEU A 62 5.88 -2.11 12.58
CA LEU A 62 6.22 -1.58 11.25
C LEU A 62 5.80 -2.56 10.14
N GLY A 63 6.06 -3.86 10.32
CA GLY A 63 5.60 -4.89 9.39
C GLY A 63 4.07 -4.94 9.27
N GLY A 64 3.35 -4.79 10.39
CA GLY A 64 1.89 -4.69 10.40
C GLY A 64 1.38 -3.46 9.66
N MET A 65 2.02 -2.30 9.83
CA MET A 65 1.67 -1.08 9.09
C MET A 65 1.89 -1.24 7.59
N ALA A 66 3.05 -1.76 7.19
CA ALA A 66 3.36 -2.03 5.78
C ALA A 66 2.34 -2.99 5.15
N ALA A 67 1.95 -4.07 5.86
CA ALA A 67 0.94 -5.01 5.39
C ALA A 67 -0.42 -4.34 5.14
N ARG A 68 -0.87 -3.45 6.03
CA ARG A 68 -2.13 -2.70 5.84
C ARG A 68 -2.08 -1.76 4.65
N LEU A 69 -0.93 -1.16 4.38
CA LEU A 69 -0.75 -0.34 3.18
C LEU A 69 -0.81 -1.19 1.90
N VAL A 70 -0.21 -2.39 1.91
CA VAL A 70 -0.32 -3.34 0.79
C VAL A 70 -1.78 -3.77 0.56
N GLU A 71 -2.53 -4.10 1.60
CA GLU A 71 -3.97 -4.41 1.50
C GLU A 71 -4.75 -3.26 0.86
N LEU A 72 -4.47 -2.01 1.26
CA LEU A 72 -5.12 -0.83 0.68
C LEU A 72 -4.80 -0.67 -0.82
N VAL A 73 -3.55 -0.94 -1.21
CA VAL A 73 -3.12 -0.93 -2.62
C VAL A 73 -3.90 -1.97 -3.42
N GLU A 74 -4.02 -3.20 -2.93
CA GLU A 74 -4.75 -4.27 -3.60
C GLU A 74 -6.22 -3.93 -3.82
N VAL A 75 -6.89 -3.37 -2.79
CA VAL A 75 -8.29 -2.93 -2.89
C VAL A 75 -8.44 -1.80 -3.92
N SER A 76 -7.50 -0.84 -3.93
CA SER A 76 -7.52 0.30 -4.86
C SER A 76 -7.31 -0.14 -6.31
N GLU A 77 -6.35 -1.04 -6.56
CA GLU A 77 -6.09 -1.62 -7.88
C GLU A 77 -7.27 -2.46 -8.37
N HIS A 78 -7.90 -3.23 -7.48
CA HIS A 78 -9.09 -4.01 -7.80
C HIS A 78 -10.28 -3.09 -8.18
N GLY A 79 -10.54 -2.05 -7.39
CA GLY A 79 -11.58 -1.07 -7.69
C GLY A 79 -11.36 -0.36 -9.02
N ALA A 80 -10.13 0.09 -9.28
CA ALA A 80 -9.75 0.71 -10.55
C ALA A 80 -9.98 -0.22 -11.76
N ARG A 81 -9.71 -1.52 -11.61
CA ARG A 81 -9.95 -2.51 -12.67
C ARG A 81 -11.45 -2.72 -12.90
N SER A 82 -12.23 -2.88 -11.84
CA SER A 82 -13.68 -3.09 -11.92
C SER A 82 -14.40 -1.90 -12.58
N TYR A 83 -13.97 -0.66 -12.28
CA TYR A 83 -14.51 0.53 -12.95
C TYR A 83 -14.16 0.56 -14.43
N ALA A 84 -12.91 0.22 -14.81
CA ALA A 84 -12.51 0.18 -16.21
C ALA A 84 -13.28 -0.89 -17.01
N GLU A 85 -13.53 -2.06 -16.42
CA GLU A 85 -14.32 -3.14 -17.04
C GLU A 85 -15.79 -2.73 -17.23
N SER A 86 -16.37 -2.06 -16.22
CA SER A 86 -17.74 -1.57 -16.30
C SER A 86 -17.91 -0.48 -17.37
N ASP A 87 -16.98 0.48 -17.44
CA ASP A 87 -16.98 1.54 -18.46
C ASP A 87 -16.85 0.97 -19.89
N ALA A 88 -15.98 -0.02 -20.08
CA ALA A 88 -15.84 -0.71 -21.36
C ALA A 88 -17.11 -1.47 -21.76
N ALA A 89 -17.76 -2.15 -20.81
CA ALA A 89 -19.02 -2.86 -21.06
C ALA A 89 -20.15 -1.90 -21.43
N PHE A 90 -20.29 -0.78 -20.71
CA PHE A 90 -21.28 0.25 -21.01
C PHE A 90 -21.04 0.88 -22.38
N THR A 91 -19.79 1.22 -22.71
CA THR A 91 -19.44 1.79 -24.01
C THR A 91 -19.76 0.81 -25.14
N GLY A 92 -19.42 -0.47 -24.98
CA GLY A 92 -19.74 -1.51 -25.97
C GLY A 92 -21.24 -1.70 -26.18
N GLN A 93 -22.05 -1.67 -25.11
CA GLN A 93 -23.51 -1.72 -25.23
C GLN A 93 -24.08 -0.49 -25.93
N LEU A 94 -23.55 0.70 -25.62
CA LEU A 94 -23.98 1.94 -26.23
C LEU A 94 -23.68 1.94 -27.74
N ASP A 95 -22.49 1.50 -28.13
CA ASP A 95 -22.07 1.39 -29.53
C ASP A 95 -22.92 0.38 -30.30
N SER A 96 -23.20 -0.79 -29.72
CA SER A 96 -24.10 -1.79 -30.33
C SER A 96 -25.50 -1.21 -30.55
N TYR A 97 -26.05 -0.54 -29.52
CA TYR A 97 -27.35 0.11 -29.59
C TYR A 97 -27.40 1.18 -30.69
N LEU A 98 -26.39 2.06 -30.77
CA LEU A 98 -26.31 3.12 -31.77
C LEU A 98 -26.09 2.59 -33.19
N GLN A 99 -25.45 1.43 -33.34
CA GLN A 99 -25.25 0.75 -34.63
C GLN A 99 -26.45 -0.13 -35.03
N GLY A 100 -27.50 -0.22 -34.21
CA GLY A 100 -28.68 -1.05 -34.48
C GLY A 100 -28.38 -2.54 -34.48
N ARG A 101 -27.32 -2.97 -33.79
CA ARG A 101 -26.98 -4.38 -33.59
C ARG A 101 -27.48 -4.82 -32.21
N PRO A 102 -28.13 -6.00 -32.09
CA PRO A 102 -28.55 -6.52 -30.80
C PRO A 102 -27.36 -6.81 -29.88
#